data_AF-A0A2T1HQ54-F1
#
_entry.id   AF-A0A2T1HQ54-F1
#
_cell.length_a   1.000
_cell.length_b   1.000
_cell.length_c   1.000
_cell.angle_alpha   90.00
_cell.angle_beta   90.00
_cell.angle_gamma   90.00
#
_symmetry.space_group_name_H-M   'P 1'
#
loop_
_entity.id
_entity.type
_entity.pdbx_description
1 polymer ?
#
loop_
_entity_poly.entity_id
_entity_poly.type
_entity_poly.pdbx_seq_one_letter_code
_entity_poly.pdbx_strand_id
1 'polypeptide(L)'
;MPRYIILDNVTGSIVADTLDLDGPPREEGPLEAVERFDALTLEDKRSYALEHPSAALNESVGYIVYLAPDDYPKIKDGRDQDVIDAMIADCEPVAFVEVREL
;
A
#
# COMPACT_ATOMS: atom_id res chain seq x y z
N MET A 1 -3.18 2.79 16.00
CA MET A 1 -3.76 1.92 14.95
C MET A 1 -2.83 2.05 13.76
N PRO A 2 -2.37 0.95 13.14
CA PRO A 2 -1.38 1.06 12.09
C PRO A 2 -1.95 1.85 10.91
N ARG A 3 -1.18 2.84 10.45
CA ARG A 3 -1.47 3.59 9.23
C ARG A 3 -0.56 3.05 8.14
N TYR A 4 -1.17 2.56 7.08
CA TYR A 4 -0.45 2.05 5.92
C TYR A 4 -0.47 3.05 4.77
N ILE A 5 0.66 3.11 4.06
CA ILE A 5 0.80 3.76 2.76
C ILE A 5 1.05 2.65 1.74
N ILE A 6 0.28 2.67 0.66
CA ILE A 6 0.26 1.63 -0.37
C ILE A 6 0.95 2.17 -1.61
N LEU A 7 2.01 1.48 -2.04
CA LEU A 7 2.77 1.79 -3.23
C LEU A 7 2.60 0.67 -4.26
N ASP A 8 2.21 1.03 -5.48
CA ASP A 8 2.16 0.09 -6.61
C ASP A 8 3.58 -0.20 -7.10
N ASN A 9 4.00 -1.46 -7.00
CA ASN A 9 5.34 -1.90 -7.39
C ASN A 9 5.59 -1.84 -8.91
N VAL A 10 4.54 -1.88 -9.72
CA VAL A 10 4.65 -1.83 -11.19
C VAL A 10 4.88 -0.40 -11.65
N THR A 11 4.09 0.54 -11.14
CA THR A 11 4.16 1.94 -11.56
C THR A 11 5.09 2.78 -10.70
N GLY A 12 5.54 2.27 -9.55
CA GLY A 12 6.32 3.02 -8.55
C GLY A 12 5.54 4.16 -7.92
N SER A 13 4.21 4.13 -7.95
CA SER A 13 3.34 5.25 -7.53
C SER A 13 2.72 4.97 -6.17
N ILE A 14 2.54 6.01 -5.35
CA ILE A 14 1.70 5.92 -4.15
C ILE A 14 0.25 5.93 -4.61
N VAL A 15 -0.49 4.89 -4.26
CA VAL A 15 -1.89 4.73 -4.68
C VAL A 15 -2.87 5.00 -3.55
N ALA A 16 -2.45 4.87 -2.30
CA ALA A 16 -3.30 5.18 -1.16
C ALA A 16 -2.51 5.46 0.12
N ASP A 17 -3.11 6.29 0.96
CA ASP A 17 -2.83 6.43 2.38
C ASP A 17 -4.09 6.00 3.12
N THR A 18 -4.00 5.00 4.00
CA THR A 18 -5.16 4.48 4.75
C THR A 18 -5.85 5.52 5.63
N LEU A 19 -5.16 6.63 5.94
CA LEU A 19 -5.72 7.80 6.61
C LEU A 19 -6.70 8.59 5.71
N ASP A 20 -6.57 8.48 4.39
CA ASP A 20 -7.45 9.13 3.40
C ASP A 20 -8.49 8.21 2.77
N LEU A 21 -8.39 6.91 3.02
CA LEU A 21 -9.36 5.96 2.50
C LEU A 21 -10.71 6.13 3.21
N ASP A 22 -11.78 6.16 2.42
CA ASP A 22 -13.14 6.40 2.90
C ASP A 22 -13.55 5.48 4.08
N GLY A 23 -14.27 6.09 5.02
CA GLY A 23 -14.79 5.45 6.23
C GLY A 23 -13.98 5.76 7.50
N PRO A 24 -14.40 5.23 8.64
CA PRO A 24 -13.69 5.44 9.90
C PRO A 24 -12.34 4.72 9.90
N PRO A 25 -11.34 5.25 10.64
CA PRO A 25 -10.13 4.50 11.00
C PRO A 25 -10.51 3.13 11.59
N ARG A 26 -9.88 2.06 11.13
CA ARG A 26 -10.12 0.69 11.56
C ARG A 26 -8.82 -0.07 11.78
N GLU A 27 -8.80 -0.96 12.77
CA GLU A 27 -7.70 -1.90 12.95
C GLU A 27 -7.77 -2.91 11.80
N GLU A 28 -6.78 -2.86 10.92
CA GLU A 28 -6.66 -3.72 9.75
C GLU A 28 -5.20 -4.15 9.58
N GLY A 29 -4.97 -5.29 8.95
CA GLY A 29 -3.64 -5.72 8.51
C GLY A 29 -3.28 -5.16 7.12
N PRO A 30 -2.04 -5.36 6.66
CA PRO A 30 -1.58 -4.90 5.34
C PRO A 30 -2.43 -5.41 4.17
N LEU A 31 -2.85 -6.69 4.23
CA LEU A 31 -3.71 -7.29 3.21
C LEU A 31 -5.09 -6.63 3.16
N GLU A 32 -5.73 -6.47 4.32
CA GLU A 32 -7.07 -5.86 4.43
C GLU A 32 -7.07 -4.40 3.97
N ALA A 33 -5.99 -3.66 4.24
CA ALA A 33 -5.81 -2.30 3.74
C ALA A 33 -5.77 -2.23 2.20
N VAL A 34 -5.07 -3.18 1.56
CA VAL A 34 -5.03 -3.30 0.09
C VAL A 34 -6.37 -3.72 -0.47
N GLU A 35 -7.02 -4.73 0.11
CA GLU A 35 -8.36 -5.16 -0.30
C GLU A 35 -9.37 -4.02 -0.21
N ARG A 36 -9.27 -3.19 0.84
CA ARG A 36 -10.10 -2.00 1.00
C ARG A 36 -9.85 -0.96 -0.08
N PHE A 37 -8.59 -0.66 -0.39
CA PHE A 37 -8.23 0.26 -1.46
C PHE A 37 -8.74 -0.25 -2.82
N ASP A 38 -8.48 -1.51 -3.17
CA ASP A 38 -8.92 -2.08 -4.43
C ASP A 38 -10.46 -2.11 -4.51
N ALA A 39 -11.17 -2.42 -3.41
CA ALA A 39 -12.64 -2.39 -3.37
C ALA A 39 -13.25 -0.98 -3.61
N LEU A 40 -12.47 0.09 -3.41
CA LEU A 40 -12.89 1.46 -3.72
C LEU A 40 -12.61 1.86 -5.18
N THR A 41 -11.66 1.19 -5.84
CA THR A 41 -11.13 1.60 -7.15
C THR A 41 -11.47 0.64 -8.28
N LEU A 42 -11.80 -0.61 -7.99
CA LEU A 42 -12.01 -1.68 -8.97
C LEU A 42 -13.39 -2.31 -8.84
N GLU A 43 -14.02 -2.59 -9.98
CA GLU A 43 -15.32 -3.28 -10.05
C GLU A 43 -15.19 -4.81 -9.95
N ASP A 44 -14.01 -5.36 -10.28
CA ASP A 44 -13.75 -6.80 -10.34
C ASP A 44 -12.98 -7.34 -9.12
N LYS A 45 -13.33 -8.56 -8.70
CA LYS A 45 -12.63 -9.27 -7.62
C LYS A 45 -11.27 -9.76 -8.10
N ARG A 46 -10.21 -9.40 -7.38
CA ARG A 46 -8.88 -10.00 -7.51
C ARG A 46 -8.64 -11.01 -6.40
N SER A 47 -7.64 -11.87 -6.60
CA SER A 47 -7.10 -12.67 -5.51
C SER A 47 -5.76 -12.10 -5.07
N TYR A 48 -5.44 -12.25 -3.79
CA TYR A 48 -4.25 -11.67 -3.20
C TYR A 48 -3.46 -12.71 -2.42
N ALA A 49 -2.16 -12.50 -2.33
CA ALA A 49 -1.31 -13.21 -1.40
C ALA A 49 -0.43 -12.23 -0.62
N LEU A 50 -0.40 -12.43 0.70
CA LEU A 50 0.46 -11.68 1.59
C LEU A 50 1.84 -12.34 1.59
N GLU A 51 2.83 -11.59 1.16
CA GLU A 51 4.22 -12.01 1.04
C GLU A 51 5.14 -11.08 1.83
N HIS A 52 6.38 -11.53 2.05
CA HIS A 52 7.42 -10.68 2.64
C HIS A 52 7.72 -9.48 1.70
N PRO A 53 8.04 -8.27 2.20
CA PRO A 53 8.31 -7.08 1.36
C PRO A 53 9.31 -7.32 0.21
N SER A 54 10.32 -8.16 0.44
CA SER A 54 11.34 -8.49 -0.57
C SER A 54 10.79 -9.22 -1.80
N ALA A 55 9.57 -9.77 -1.74
CA ALA A 55 8.92 -10.42 -2.88
C ALA A 55 8.64 -9.44 -4.03
N ALA A 56 8.56 -8.13 -3.74
CA ALA A 56 8.46 -7.08 -4.76
C ALA A 56 9.62 -7.08 -5.78
N LEU A 57 10.78 -7.67 -5.43
CA LEU A 57 11.94 -7.78 -6.30
C LEU A 57 11.80 -8.87 -7.38
N ASN A 58 10.80 -9.74 -7.28
CA ASN A 58 10.65 -10.94 -8.12
C ASN A 58 9.81 -10.69 -9.39
N GLU A 59 9.72 -9.45 -9.88
CA GLU A 59 8.88 -9.05 -11.03
C GLU A 59 7.36 -9.34 -10.86
N SER A 60 6.92 -9.72 -9.66
CA SER A 60 5.51 -9.90 -9.32
C SER A 60 4.74 -8.57 -9.36
N VAL A 61 3.50 -8.63 -9.83
CA VAL A 61 2.56 -7.51 -9.80
C VAL A 61 1.91 -7.45 -8.42
N GLY A 62 1.91 -6.28 -7.81
CA GLY A 62 1.33 -6.10 -6.48
C GLY A 62 1.67 -4.78 -5.84
N TYR A 63 1.41 -4.70 -4.55
CA TYR A 63 1.58 -3.49 -3.76
C TYR A 63 2.60 -3.70 -2.65
N ILE A 64 3.55 -2.77 -2.50
CA ILE A 64 4.39 -2.68 -1.32
C ILE A 64 3.63 -1.86 -0.28
N VAL A 65 3.48 -2.41 0.92
CA VAL A 65 2.78 -1.76 2.03
C VAL A 65 3.79 -1.27 3.04
N TYR A 66 3.77 0.03 3.30
CA TYR A 66 4.62 0.71 4.27
C TYR A 66 3.81 1.07 5.52
N LEU A 67 4.37 0.85 6.70
CA LEU A 67 3.85 1.33 7.97
C LEU A 67 4.39 2.74 8.23
N ALA A 68 3.48 3.70 8.33
CA ALA A 68 3.81 5.08 8.66
C ALA A 68 3.95 5.27 10.18
N PRO A 69 4.98 6.00 10.64
CA PRO A 69 5.04 6.50 12.02
C PRO A 69 3.80 7.34 12.38
N ASP A 70 3.45 7.39 13.67
CA ASP A 70 2.25 8.11 14.14
C ASP A 70 2.27 9.61 13.80
N ASP A 71 3.45 10.24 13.76
CA ASP A 71 3.67 11.65 13.46
C ASP A 71 3.97 11.95 11.98
N TYR A 72 3.96 10.92 11.13
CA TYR A 72 4.27 11.06 9.72
C TYR A 72 3.22 11.91 9.00
N PRO A 73 3.60 12.85 8.11
CA PRO A 73 2.64 13.69 7.41
C PRO A 73 1.69 12.86 6.52
N LYS A 74 0.46 13.34 6.33
CA LYS A 74 -0.47 12.76 5.36
C LYS A 74 0.13 12.84 3.95
N ILE A 75 0.15 11.72 3.22
CA ILE A 75 0.57 11.68 1.82
C ILE A 75 -0.67 11.68 0.91
N LYS A 76 -0.57 12.36 -0.23
CA LYS A 76 -1.54 12.23 -1.33
C LYS A 76 -1.07 11.16 -2.32
N ASP A 77 -2.01 10.44 -2.91
CA ASP A 77 -1.73 9.57 -4.05
C ASP A 77 -1.03 10.36 -5.17
N GLY A 78 -0.08 9.71 -5.84
CA GLY A 78 0.71 10.36 -6.87
C GLY A 78 2.05 9.72 -7.20
N ARG A 79 2.80 10.44 -8.03
CA ARG A 79 4.11 10.03 -8.61
C ARG A 79 5.24 11.00 -8.29
N ASP A 80 5.07 11.81 -7.26
CA ASP A 80 6.12 12.75 -6.86
C ASP A 80 7.29 11.96 -6.25
N GLN A 81 8.41 11.92 -6.97
CA GLN A 81 9.56 11.11 -6.59
C GLN A 81 10.18 11.57 -5.27
N ASP A 82 10.20 12.87 -4.99
CA ASP A 82 10.76 13.39 -3.74
C ASP A 82 9.91 12.93 -2.53
N VAL A 83 8.58 12.87 -2.72
CA VAL A 83 7.66 12.35 -1.70
C VAL A 83 7.81 10.84 -1.52
N ILE A 84 7.96 10.10 -2.62
CA ILE A 84 8.17 8.64 -2.58
C ILE A 84 9.49 8.30 -1.88
N ASP A 85 10.58 8.99 -2.22
CA ASP A 85 11.89 8.74 -1.63
C ASP A 85 11.89 9.08 -0.13
N ALA A 86 11.24 10.19 0.25
CA ALA A 86 11.05 10.53 1.66
C ALA A 86 10.21 9.48 2.41
N MET A 87 9.14 8.99 1.79
CA MET A 87 8.32 7.91 2.36
C MET A 87 9.13 6.63 2.56
N ILE A 88 9.90 6.20 1.56
CA ILE A 88 10.72 4.97 1.64
C ILE A 88 11.80 5.11 2.71
N ALA A 89 12.36 6.32 2.90
CA ALA A 89 13.38 6.56 3.92
C ALA A 89 12.82 6.54 5.36
N ASP A 90 11.61 7.06 5.55
CA ASP A 90 11.04 7.30 6.88
C ASP A 90 10.04 6.23 7.35
N CYS A 91 9.47 5.44 6.43
CA CYS A 91 8.48 4.41 6.73
C CYS A 91 9.08 2.99 6.63
N GLU A 92 8.50 2.04 7.35
CA GLU A 92 8.94 0.66 7.34
C GLU A 92 8.15 -0.19 6.32
N PRO A 93 8.79 -0.88 5.36
CA PRO A 93 8.09 -1.82 4.50
C PRO A 93 7.69 -3.06 5.31
N VAL A 94 6.40 -3.32 5.44
CA VAL A 94 5.86 -4.39 6.30
C VAL A 94 5.29 -5.58 5.53
N ALA A 95 4.86 -5.37 4.28
CA ALA A 95 4.40 -6.46 3.42
C ALA A 95 4.56 -6.16 1.93
N PHE A 96 4.55 -7.22 1.13
CA PHE A 96 4.18 -7.17 -0.28
C PHE A 96 2.85 -7.91 -0.46
N VAL A 97 1.87 -7.27 -1.09
CA VAL A 97 0.59 -7.90 -1.43
C VAL A 97 0.60 -8.19 -2.92
N GLU A 98 0.88 -9.44 -3.27
CA GLU A 98 0.89 -9.92 -4.65
C GLU A 98 -0.55 -10.03 -5.17
N VAL A 99 -0.80 -9.46 -6.35
CA VAL A 99 -2.06 -9.62 -7.08
C VAL A 99 -1.97 -10.87 -7.93
N ARG A 100 -2.90 -11.81 -7.71
CA ARG A 100 -3.01 -13.07 -8.44
C ARG A 100 -4.28 -13.06 -9.30
N GLU A 101 -4.14 -13.52 -10.54
CA GLU A 101 -5.31 -13.81 -11.40
C GLU A 101 -6.12 -14.96 -10.79
N LEU A 102 -7.45 -14.86 -10.86
CA LEU A 102 -8.40 -15.88 -10.39
C LEU A 102 -8.39 -17.14 -11.27
#